data_AF-A0A0A3II09-F1
#
_entry.id   AF-A0A0A3II09-F1
#
_cell.length_a   1.000
_cell.length_b   1.000
_cell.length_c   1.000
_cell.angle_alpha   90.00
_cell.angle_beta   90.00
_cell.angle_gamma   90.00
#
_symmetry.space_group_name_H-M   'P 1'
#
loop_
_entity.id
_entity.type
_entity.pdbx_description
1 polymer ?
#
loop_
_entity_poly.entity_id
_entity_poly.type
_entity_poly.pdbx_seq_one_letter_code
_entity_poly.pdbx_strand_id
1 'polypeptide(L)'
;MAANINQYVVASAANEAPDFANGLFLSSCNIGTTIGAAAGGFFISAWGTQYVVLVGILALILNAVFIFLRNNQVRFTEPVPK
;
A
#
# COMPACT_ATOMS: atom_id res chain seq x y z
N MET A 1 -0.18 -11.45 20.41
CA MET A 1 -0.07 -10.57 19.24
C MET A 1 -1.38 -10.64 18.48
N ALA A 2 -2.21 -9.60 18.51
CA ALA A 2 -3.43 -9.54 17.69
C ALA A 2 -3.02 -9.19 16.26
N ALA A 3 -2.44 -10.16 15.55
CA ALA A 3 -1.97 -9.96 14.19
C ALA A 3 -3.19 -9.93 13.25
N ASN A 4 -3.48 -8.76 12.70
CA ASN A 4 -4.37 -8.64 11.55
C ASN A 4 -3.78 -9.46 10.39
N ILE A 5 -4.61 -10.09 9.57
CA ILE A 5 -4.22 -10.86 8.37
C ILE A 5 -3.21 -10.08 7.50
N ASN A 6 -3.38 -8.76 7.37
CA ASN A 6 -2.43 -7.92 6.62
C ASN A 6 -1.00 -7.94 7.19
N GLN A 7 -0.87 -7.88 8.51
CA GLN A 7 0.43 -7.98 9.18
C GLN A 7 1.01 -9.39 9.05
N TYR A 8 0.16 -10.42 9.16
CA TYR A 8 0.56 -11.81 9.00
C TYR A 8 1.16 -12.09 7.61
N VAL A 9 0.54 -11.58 6.53
CA VAL A 9 1.02 -11.76 5.16
C VAL A 9 2.35 -11.02 4.90
N VAL A 10 2.61 -9.91 5.59
CA VAL A 10 3.88 -9.18 5.45
C VAL A 10 4.98 -9.84 6.29
N ALA A 11 4.68 -10.27 7.52
CA ALA A 11 5.63 -10.98 8.38
C ALA A 11 6.05 -12.34 7.79
N SER A 12 5.15 -13.04 7.09
CA SER A 12 5.48 -14.32 6.44
C SER A 12 6.50 -14.19 5.30
N ALA A 13 6.68 -13.00 4.73
CA ALA A 13 7.72 -12.73 3.73
C ALA A 13 9.13 -12.61 4.35
N ALA A 14 9.23 -12.42 5.67
CA ALA A 14 10.49 -12.32 6.42
C ALA A 14 10.35 -13.03 7.78
N ASN A 15 10.18 -14.35 7.75
CA ASN A 15 9.98 -15.19 8.95
C ASN A 15 11.12 -15.07 9.98
N GLU A 16 12.32 -14.71 9.54
CA GLU A 16 13.50 -14.56 10.40
C GLU A 16 13.51 -13.26 11.21
N ALA A 17 12.71 -12.26 10.81
CA ALA A 17 12.62 -10.96 11.47
C ALA A 17 11.18 -10.39 11.47
N PRO A 18 10.23 -11.06 12.15
CA PRO A 18 8.82 -10.71 12.12
C PRO A 18 8.53 -9.32 12.71
N ASP A 19 9.28 -8.90 13.73
CA ASP A 19 9.12 -7.57 14.35
C ASP A 19 9.55 -6.44 13.41
N PHE A 20 10.60 -6.66 12.60
CA PHE A 20 11.03 -5.72 11.58
C PHE A 20 9.98 -5.60 10.47
N ALA A 21 9.45 -6.72 9.99
CA ALA A 21 8.40 -6.73 8.96
C ALA A 21 7.13 -5.99 9.43
N ASN A 22 6.73 -6.19 10.69
CA ASN A 22 5.61 -5.44 11.29
C ASN A 22 5.93 -3.96 11.46
N GLY A 23 7.15 -3.61 11.90
CA GLY A 23 7.61 -2.23 11.98
C GLY A 23 7.56 -1.52 10.63
N LEU A 24 8.06 -2.17 9.57
CA LEU A 24 8.03 -1.64 8.20
C LEU A 24 6.60 -1.45 7.67
N PHE A 25 5.70 -2.40 7.93
CA PHE A 25 4.29 -2.28 7.59
C PHE A 25 3.64 -1.09 8.29
N LEU A 26 3.84 -0.95 9.61
CA LEU A 26 3.26 0.13 10.40
C LEU A 26 3.79 1.50 9.98
N SER A 27 5.10 1.61 9.75
CA SER A 27 5.72 2.82 9.21
C SER A 27 5.13 3.19 7.85
N SER A 28 4.95 2.22 6.96
CA SER A 28 4.33 2.45 5.65
C SER A 28 2.89 2.93 5.77
N CYS A 29 2.09 2.34 6.67
CA CYS A 29 0.72 2.77 6.95
C CYS A 29 0.67 4.20 7.50
N ASN A 30 1.56 4.55 8.44
CA ASN A 30 1.61 5.88 9.03
C ASN A 30 2.00 6.93 7.98
N ILE A 31 3.00 6.66 7.15
CA ILE A 31 3.39 7.54 6.03
C ILE A 31 2.22 7.71 5.05
N GLY A 32 1.58 6.61 4.65
CA GLY A 32 0.40 6.66 3.77
C GLY A 32 -0.73 7.49 4.37
N THR A 33 -0.95 7.40 5.68
CA THR A 33 -1.96 8.17 6.41
C THR A 33 -1.62 9.65 6.44
N THR A 34 -0.36 10.01 6.73
CA THR A 34 0.11 11.40 6.71
C THR A 34 -0.05 12.03 5.34
N ILE A 35 0.38 11.33 4.27
CA ILE A 35 0.25 11.80 2.89
C ILE A 35 -1.23 11.92 2.51
N GLY A 36 -2.04 10.92 2.84
CA GLY A 36 -3.48 10.92 2.55
C GLY A 36 -4.22 12.05 3.26
N ALA A 37 -3.90 12.32 4.53
CA ALA A 37 -4.47 13.43 5.28
C ALA A 37 -4.04 14.79 4.71
N ALA A 38 -2.76 14.95 4.35
CA ALA A 38 -2.25 16.17 3.73
C ALA A 38 -2.92 16.44 2.37
N ALA A 39 -3.03 15.41 1.51
CA ALA A 39 -3.72 15.50 0.23
C ALA A 39 -5.23 15.78 0.43
N GLY A 40 -5.87 15.13 1.40
CA GLY A 40 -7.26 15.39 1.77
C GLY A 40 -7.48 16.84 2.18
N GLY A 41 -6.63 17.36 3.07
CA GLY A 41 -6.66 18.76 3.49
C GLY A 41 -6.47 19.74 2.33
N PHE A 42 -5.55 19.45 1.42
CA PHE A 42 -5.36 20.24 0.20
C PHE A 42 -6.63 20.28 -0.68
N PHE A 43 -7.24 19.12 -0.95
CA PHE A 43 -8.46 19.04 -1.76
C PHE A 43 -9.64 19.76 -1.08
N ILE A 44 -9.79 19.59 0.24
CA ILE A 44 -10.82 20.31 1.02
C ILE A 44 -10.62 21.81 0.91
N SER A 45 -9.38 22.30 1.07
CA SER A 45 -9.07 23.73 1.00
C SER A 45 -9.26 24.31 -0.41
N ALA A 46 -9.00 23.54 -1.47
CA ALA A 46 -9.06 24.03 -2.84
C ALA A 46 -10.48 23.99 -3.43
N TRP A 47 -11.24 22.91 -3.18
CA TRP A 47 -12.50 22.63 -3.87
C TRP A 47 -13.67 22.29 -2.93
N GLY A 48 -13.42 22.20 -1.62
CA GLY A 48 -14.42 21.86 -0.61
C GLY A 48 -14.46 20.37 -0.26
N THR A 49 -15.23 20.03 0.78
CA THR A 49 -15.21 18.70 1.40
C THR A 49 -15.67 17.57 0.50
N GLN A 50 -16.61 17.83 -0.42
CA GLN A 50 -17.15 16.85 -1.36
C GLN A 50 -16.08 16.21 -2.26
N TYR A 51 -14.99 16.93 -2.55
CA TYR A 51 -13.92 16.44 -3.44
C TYR A 51 -12.85 15.62 -2.71
N VAL A 52 -12.93 15.49 -1.38
CA VAL A 52 -11.97 14.67 -0.61
C VAL A 52 -11.97 13.20 -1.08
N VAL A 53 -13.11 12.71 -1.59
CA VAL A 53 -13.26 11.36 -2.13
C VAL A 53 -12.32 11.10 -3.31
N LEU A 54 -11.95 12.14 -4.07
CA LEU A 54 -11.00 12.02 -5.18
C LEU A 54 -9.61 11.56 -4.71
N VAL A 55 -9.18 11.94 -3.50
CA VAL A 55 -7.92 11.46 -2.92
C VAL A 55 -7.93 9.94 -2.76
N GLY A 56 -9.06 9.38 -2.29
CA GLY A 56 -9.25 7.94 -2.19
C GLY A 56 -9.26 7.25 -3.56
N ILE A 57 -9.96 7.82 -4.54
CA ILE A 57 -10.01 7.28 -5.91
C ILE A 57 -8.61 7.27 -6.54
N LEU A 58 -7.84 8.35 -6.41
CA LEU A 58 -6.46 8.43 -6.92
C LEU A 58 -5.55 7.40 -6.24
N ALA A 59 -5.67 7.21 -4.92
CA ALA A 59 -4.93 6.20 -4.19
C ALA A 59 -5.29 4.77 -4.64
N LEU A 60 -6.57 4.50 -4.93
CA LEU A 60 -7.00 3.20 -5.46
C LEU A 60 -6.44 2.92 -6.86
N ILE A 61 -6.46 3.92 -7.74
CA ILE A 61 -5.87 3.81 -9.08
C ILE A 61 -4.37 3.53 -8.97
N LEU A 62 -3.65 4.28 -8.12
CA LEU A 62 -2.23 4.07 -7.89
C LEU A 62 -1.93 2.65 -7.38
N ASN A 63 -2.71 2.16 -6.41
CA ASN A 63 -2.60 0.79 -5.90
C ASN A 63 -2.84 -0.26 -7.01
N ALA A 64 -3.87 -0.07 -7.84
CA ALA A 64 -4.15 -0.97 -8.96
C ALA A 64 -2.99 -1.03 -9.97
N VAL A 65 -2.36 0.12 -10.28
CA VAL A 65 -1.16 0.19 -11.14
C VAL A 65 -0.01 -0.61 -10.53
N PHE A 66 0.27 -0.46 -9.23
CA PHE A 66 1.34 -1.23 -8.57
C PHE A 66 1.07 -2.74 -8.59
N ILE A 67 -0.17 -3.16 -8.35
CA ILE A 67 -0.57 -4.58 -8.44
C ILE A 67 -0.35 -5.11 -9.87
N PHE A 68 -0.79 -4.35 -10.88
CA PHE A 68 -0.62 -4.73 -12.28
C PHE A 68 0.85 -4.87 -12.66
N LEU A 69 1.69 -3.89 -12.30
CA LEU A 69 3.14 -3.93 -12.54
C LEU A 69 3.78 -5.14 -11.90
N ARG A 70 3.47 -5.42 -10.62
CA ARG A 70 4.00 -6.59 -9.92
C ARG A 70 3.59 -7.89 -10.60
N ASN A 71 2.33 -8.04 -10.98
CA ASN A 71 1.86 -9.24 -11.65
C ASN A 71 2.57 -9.45 -13.00
N ASN A 72 2.81 -8.39 -13.76
CA ASN A 72 3.57 -8.50 -15.00
C ASN A 72 5.03 -8.90 -14.76
N GLN A 73 5.69 -8.35 -13.75
CA GLN A 73 7.06 -8.74 -13.40
C GLN A 73 7.18 -10.22 -13.03
N VAL A 74 6.18 -10.78 -12.34
CA VAL A 74 6.12 -12.21 -12.01
C VAL A 74 6.00 -13.09 -13.26
N ARG A 75 5.34 -12.61 -14.32
CA ARG A 75 5.22 -13.36 -15.59
C ARG A 75 6.53 -13.44 -16.37
N PHE A 76 7.45 -12.49 -16.21
CA PHE A 76 8.74 -12.52 -16.90
C PHE A 76 9.76 -13.46 -16.25
N THR A 77 9.53 -13.91 -15.01
CA THR A 77 10.44 -14.82 -14.28
C THR A 77 10.00 -16.28 -14.32
N GLU A 78 8.94 -16.65 -15.05
CA GLU A 78 8.64 -18.06 -15.33
C GLU A 78 9.77 -18.66 -16.21
N PRO A 79 10.50 -19.70 -15.76
CA PRO A 79 11.57 -20.30 -16.54
C PRO A 79 11.00 -20.94 -17.81
N VAL A 80 11.61 -20.64 -18.96
CA VAL A 80 11.36 -21.35 -20.23
C VAL A 80 11.50 -22.86 -19.95
N PRO A 81 10.47 -23.68 -20.25
CA PRO A 81 10.56 -25.12 -20.05
C PRO A 81 11.72 -25.67 -20.89
N LYS A 82 12.61 -26.43 -20.24
CA LYS A 82 13.67 -27.20 -20.92
C LYS A 82 13.07 -28.40 -21.63
#